data_AF-A0A3F2RQR8-F1
#
_entry.id   AF-A0A3F2RQR8-F1
#
_cell.length_a   1.000
_cell.length_b   1.000
_cell.length_c   1.000
_cell.angle_alpha   90.00
_cell.angle_beta   90.00
_cell.angle_gamma   90.00
#
_symmetry.space_group_name_H-M   'P 1'
#
loop_
_entity.id
_entity.type
_entity.pdbx_description
1 polymer ?
#
loop_
_entity_poly.entity_id
_entity_poly.type
_entity_poly.pdbx_seq_one_letter_code
_entity_poly.pdbx_strand_id
1 'polypeptide(L)'
;MAPNVRDGDMFGVEALLKNRRLLAVYFKGIQVDLDRLEIVADNSLIATTTTTIKISEKTLQRVFPHLNSDGNGGAQGGEWSPLTTRLLGQQIIMRDNLEDVSKVFEGALVTPDGRLR
;
A
#
# COMPACT_ATOMS: atom_id res chain seq x y z
N MET A 1 -10.94 10.97 -14.95
CA MET A 1 -9.69 10.45 -14.38
C MET A 1 -8.52 11.21 -14.98
N ALA A 2 -7.59 11.72 -14.16
CA ALA A 2 -6.46 12.54 -14.60
C ALA A 2 -5.33 11.67 -15.21
N PRO A 3 -5.02 11.77 -16.51
CA PRO A 3 -4.10 10.85 -17.20
C PRO A 3 -2.62 11.04 -16.82
N ASN A 4 -2.28 12.17 -16.22
CA ASN A 4 -0.92 12.58 -15.84
C ASN A 4 -0.63 12.50 -14.33
N VAL A 5 -1.40 11.68 -13.60
CA VAL A 5 -1.15 11.42 -12.17
C VAL A 5 0.21 10.76 -11.96
N ARG A 6 0.88 11.09 -10.85
CA ARG A 6 2.17 10.54 -10.44
C ARG A 6 2.12 10.04 -9.00
N ASP A 7 2.93 9.04 -8.71
CA ASP A 7 3.20 8.52 -7.36
C ASP A 7 4.67 8.06 -7.34
N GLY A 8 5.53 8.85 -6.71
CA GLY A 8 6.98 8.73 -6.85
C GLY A 8 7.42 8.74 -8.33
N ASP A 9 8.13 7.70 -8.74
CA ASP A 9 8.62 7.53 -10.12
C ASP A 9 7.56 6.99 -11.10
N MET A 10 6.38 6.60 -10.60
CA MET A 10 5.31 6.07 -11.45
C MET A 10 4.51 7.20 -12.11
N PHE A 11 4.14 7.00 -13.38
CA PHE A 11 3.38 7.97 -14.18
C PHE A 11 2.19 7.30 -14.86
N GLY A 12 1.03 7.95 -14.74
CA GLY A 12 -0.22 7.56 -15.38
C GLY A 12 -1.05 6.56 -14.58
N VAL A 13 -2.36 6.62 -14.78
CA VAL A 13 -3.37 5.84 -14.03
C VAL A 13 -3.12 4.33 -14.12
N GLU A 14 -2.73 3.82 -15.29
CA GLU A 14 -2.47 2.39 -15.51
C GLU A 14 -1.30 1.86 -14.69
N ALA A 15 -0.20 2.62 -14.60
CA ALA A 15 0.96 2.23 -13.79
C ALA A 15 0.58 2.15 -12.32
N LEU A 16 -0.18 3.13 -11.83
CA LEU A 16 -0.66 3.17 -10.45
C LEU A 16 -1.63 2.04 -10.14
N LEU A 17 -2.60 1.77 -11.01
CA LEU A 17 -3.55 0.67 -10.83
C LEU A 17 -2.85 -0.69 -10.84
N LYS A 18 -1.86 -0.89 -11.73
CA LYS A 18 -1.06 -2.11 -11.77
C LYS A 18 -0.27 -2.31 -10.47
N ASN A 19 0.38 -1.26 -9.97
CA ASN A 19 1.10 -1.31 -8.70
C ASN A 19 0.15 -1.59 -7.52
N ARG A 20 -0.98 -0.89 -7.46
CA ARG A 20 -2.03 -1.09 -6.45
C ARG A 20 -2.55 -2.53 -6.46
N ARG A 21 -2.76 -3.11 -7.65
CA ARG A 21 -3.18 -4.51 -7.82
C ARG A 21 -2.13 -5.48 -7.28
N LEU A 22 -0.84 -5.24 -7.54
CA LEU A 22 0.24 -6.06 -7.00
C LEU A 22 0.27 -6.02 -5.47
N LEU A 23 0.15 -4.83 -4.87
CA LEU A 23 0.08 -4.69 -3.42
C LEU A 23 -1.12 -5.46 -2.82
N ALA A 24 -2.30 -5.35 -3.43
CA ALA A 24 -3.48 -6.11 -3.00
C ALA A 24 -3.31 -7.64 -3.13
N VAL A 25 -2.50 -8.09 -4.10
CA VAL A 25 -2.18 -9.51 -4.31
C VAL A 25 -1.15 -10.00 -3.30
N TYR A 26 -0.15 -9.19 -2.94
CA TYR A 26 0.91 -9.56 -2.00
C TYR A 26 0.47 -9.47 -0.53
N PHE A 27 -0.39 -8.52 -0.23
CA PHE A 27 -0.84 -8.24 1.12
C PHE A 27 -2.36 -8.43 1.22
N LYS A 28 -2.77 -9.65 1.57
CA LYS A 28 -4.19 -9.93 1.81
C LYS A 28 -4.60 -9.25 3.12
N GLY A 29 -5.52 -8.29 3.03
CA GLY A 29 -5.98 -7.51 4.18
C GLY A 29 -5.11 -6.30 4.52
N ILE A 30 -4.54 -5.64 3.49
CA ILE A 30 -4.00 -4.29 3.65
C ILE A 30 -5.13 -3.35 4.10
N GLN A 31 -4.94 -2.71 5.24
CA GLN A 31 -5.82 -1.66 5.75
C GLN A 31 -5.10 -0.33 5.56
N VAL A 32 -5.75 0.62 4.91
CA VAL A 32 -5.23 1.98 4.71
C VAL A 32 -6.25 2.92 5.33
N ASP A 33 -5.86 3.56 6.42
CA ASP A 33 -6.65 4.55 7.12
C ASP A 33 -6.17 5.94 6.71
N LEU A 34 -7.09 6.83 6.34
CA LEU A 34 -6.81 8.25 6.15
C LEU A 34 -6.88 8.93 7.51
N ASP A 35 -5.73 9.24 8.08
CA ASP A 35 -5.63 9.88 9.39
C ASP A 35 -5.96 11.37 9.30
N ARG A 36 -5.52 12.02 8.21
CA ARG A 36 -5.69 13.46 8.00
C ARG A 36 -5.63 13.82 6.53
N LEU A 37 -6.40 14.83 6.13
CA LEU A 37 -6.35 15.43 4.81
C LEU A 37 -6.26 16.95 4.97
N GLU A 38 -5.25 17.57 4.36
CA GLU A 38 -4.93 19.01 4.53
C GLU A 38 -4.76 19.68 3.17
N ILE A 39 -5.29 20.89 3.03
CA ILE A 39 -4.99 21.77 1.88
C ILE A 39 -3.72 22.54 2.23
N VAL A 40 -2.68 22.37 1.42
CA VAL A 40 -1.37 23.02 1.66
C VAL A 40 -1.07 24.15 0.67
N ALA A 41 -1.73 24.15 -0.49
CA ALA A 41 -1.68 25.23 -1.47
C ALA A 41 -2.89 25.14 -2.40
N ASP A 42 -3.03 26.11 -3.31
CA ASP A 42 -4.00 26.06 -4.40
C ASP A 42 -3.82 24.75 -5.20
N ASN A 43 -4.86 23.93 -5.20
CA ASN A 43 -4.88 22.60 -5.82
C ASN A 43 -3.86 21.58 -5.27
N SER A 44 -3.33 21.76 -4.07
CA SER A 44 -2.45 20.78 -3.42
C SER A 44 -3.05 20.29 -2.09
N LEU A 45 -3.09 18.97 -1.94
CA LEU A 45 -3.55 18.28 -0.74
C LEU A 45 -2.45 17.36 -0.22
N ILE A 46 -2.29 17.30 1.10
CA ILE A 46 -1.53 16.25 1.78
C ILE A 46 -2.50 15.31 2.47
N ALA A 47 -2.39 14.02 2.18
CA ALA A 47 -3.08 12.96 2.92
C ALA A 47 -2.09 12.24 3.84
N THR A 48 -2.27 12.34 5.15
CA THR A 48 -1.58 11.48 6.11
C THR A 48 -2.36 10.18 6.24
N THR A 49 -1.69 9.05 6.01
CA THR A 49 -2.29 7.73 6.07
C THR A 49 -1.52 6.78 6.97
N THR A 50 -2.24 5.88 7.61
CA THR A 50 -1.67 4.73 8.31
C THR A 50 -2.05 3.47 7.55
N THR A 51 -1.03 2.78 7.01
CA THR A 51 -1.18 1.49 6.35
C THR A 51 -0.77 0.37 7.29
N THR A 52 -1.71 -0.52 7.60
CA THR A 52 -1.48 -1.70 8.43
C THR A 52 -1.55 -2.96 7.58
N ILE A 53 -0.52 -3.80 7.69
CA ILE A 53 -0.38 -5.05 6.95
C ILE A 53 -0.15 -6.19 7.92
N LYS A 54 -1.02 -7.19 7.93
CA LYS A 54 -0.76 -8.46 8.62
C LYS A 54 0.10 -9.36 7.76
N ILE A 55 1.24 -9.81 8.28
CA ILE A 55 2.11 -10.77 7.61
C ILE A 55 1.42 -12.13 7.60
N SER A 56 0.91 -12.53 6.44
CA SER A 56 0.30 -13.84 6.20
C SER A 56 1.32 -14.81 5.59
N GLU A 57 0.98 -16.10 5.56
CA GLU A 57 1.77 -17.10 4.83
C GLU A 57 1.96 -16.72 3.35
N LYS A 58 0.91 -16.20 2.70
CA LYS A 58 0.99 -15.70 1.31
C LYS A 58 1.95 -14.52 1.16
N THR A 59 2.02 -13.65 2.17
CA THR A 59 2.94 -12.53 2.20
C THR A 59 4.38 -13.02 2.30
N LEU A 60 4.65 -14.00 3.17
CA LEU A 60 5.98 -14.61 3.28
C LEU A 60 6.39 -15.29 1.96
N GLN A 61 5.51 -16.08 1.35
CA GLN A 61 5.76 -16.74 0.07
C GLN A 61 6.03 -15.78 -1.09
N ARG A 62 5.36 -14.62 -1.14
CA ARG A 62 5.40 -13.71 -2.30
C ARG A 62 6.37 -12.54 -2.13
N VAL A 63 6.52 -12.04 -0.91
CA VAL A 63 7.30 -10.83 -0.59
C VAL A 63 8.65 -11.18 0.03
N PHE A 64 8.69 -12.25 0.84
CA PHE A 64 9.90 -12.70 1.53
C PHE A 64 10.30 -14.13 1.15
N PRO A 65 10.35 -14.50 -0.16
CA PRO A 65 10.63 -15.87 -0.58
C PRO A 65 11.99 -16.38 -0.12
N HIS A 66 12.92 -15.47 0.18
CA HIS A 66 14.27 -15.76 0.66
C HIS A 66 14.34 -16.16 2.15
N LEU A 67 13.24 -16.07 2.91
CA LEU A 67 13.20 -16.54 4.31
C LEU A 67 13.03 -18.05 4.46
N ASN A 68 13.07 -18.80 3.36
CA ASN A 68 13.15 -20.25 3.36
C ASN A 68 14.57 -20.71 3.70
N SER A 69 14.68 -21.67 4.60
CA SER A 69 15.95 -22.21 5.13
C SER A 69 16.61 -23.22 4.21
N ASP A 70 15.83 -23.84 3.31
CA ASP A 70 16.27 -24.92 2.43
C ASP A 70 16.80 -24.43 1.07
N GLY A 71 16.78 -23.11 0.82
CA GLY A 71 17.18 -22.52 -0.46
C GLY A 71 16.23 -22.82 -1.62
N ASN A 72 15.15 -23.58 -1.41
CA ASN A 72 14.12 -23.89 -2.41
C ASN A 72 12.98 -22.87 -2.41
N GLY A 73 13.22 -21.71 -1.80
CA GLY A 73 12.19 -20.75 -1.45
C GLY A 73 11.38 -20.22 -2.63
N GLY A 74 10.06 -20.28 -2.50
CA GLY A 74 9.13 -19.76 -3.49
C GLY A 74 7.68 -20.03 -3.10
N ALA A 75 6.75 -19.65 -3.98
CA ALA A 75 5.30 -19.83 -3.78
C ALA A 75 4.83 -21.29 -3.65
N GLN A 76 5.74 -22.26 -3.78
CA GLN A 76 5.46 -23.70 -3.72
C GLN A 76 5.81 -24.34 -2.37
N GLY A 77 6.38 -23.58 -1.42
CA GLY A 77 6.73 -24.06 -0.08
C GLY A 77 8.16 -24.62 0.05
N GLY A 78 8.56 -24.87 1.30
CA GLY A 78 9.89 -25.29 1.74
C GLY A 78 9.99 -25.24 3.28
N GLU A 79 11.13 -25.63 3.86
CA GLU A 79 11.36 -25.45 5.29
C GLU A 79 11.57 -23.97 5.62
N TRP A 80 10.64 -23.38 6.37
CA TRP A 80 10.69 -21.97 6.76
C TRP A 80 11.72 -21.71 7.85
N SER A 81 12.44 -20.58 7.73
CA SER A 81 13.38 -20.18 8.78
C SER A 81 12.66 -19.86 10.09
N PRO A 82 13.33 -19.97 11.26
CA PRO A 82 12.75 -19.56 12.54
C PRO A 82 12.25 -18.11 12.57
N LEU A 83 12.84 -17.23 11.75
CA LEU A 83 12.41 -15.84 11.60
C LEU A 83 10.99 -15.76 11.00
N THR A 84 10.67 -16.63 10.04
CA THR A 84 9.35 -16.70 9.41
C THR A 84 8.25 -16.95 10.45
N THR A 85 8.48 -17.91 11.36
CA THR A 85 7.54 -18.23 12.43
C THR A 85 7.30 -17.04 13.36
N ARG A 86 8.34 -16.21 13.59
CA ARG A 86 8.21 -14.98 14.39
C ARG A 86 7.48 -13.87 13.65
N LEU A 87 7.61 -13.80 12.33
CA LEU A 87 6.97 -12.78 11.49
C LEU A 87 5.51 -13.12 11.20
N LEU A 88 5.15 -14.41 11.12
CA LEU A 88 3.79 -14.84 10.80
C LEU A 88 2.79 -14.25 11.81
N GLY A 89 1.76 -13.58 11.29
CA GLY A 89 0.71 -12.95 12.09
C GLY A 89 1.06 -11.59 12.67
N GLN A 90 2.32 -11.16 12.60
CA GLN A 90 2.74 -9.81 13.00
C GLN A 90 2.17 -8.75 12.07
N GLN A 91 2.17 -7.50 12.54
CA GLN A 91 1.71 -6.35 11.77
C GLN A 91 2.86 -5.42 11.42
N ILE A 92 2.88 -4.97 10.16
CA ILE A 92 3.70 -3.85 9.71
C ILE A 92 2.78 -2.63 9.69
N ILE A 93 3.15 -1.59 10.43
CA ILE A 93 2.43 -0.32 10.47
C ILE A 93 3.32 0.73 9.78
N MET A 94 2.84 1.27 8.67
CA MET A 94 3.51 2.30 7.89
C MET A 94 2.71 3.59 7.99
N ARG A 95 3.38 4.69 8.34
CA ARG A 95 2.78 6.03 8.36
C ARG A 95 3.36 6.81 7.20
N ASP A 96 2.49 7.33 6.35
CA ASP A 96 2.89 7.97 5.09
C ASP A 96 2.15 9.29 4.88
N ASN A 97 2.81 10.24 4.20
CA ASN A 97 2.23 11.50 3.76
C ASN A 97 2.25 11.53 2.24
N LEU A 98 1.07 11.41 1.64
CA LEU A 98 0.89 11.47 0.20
C LEU A 98 0.64 12.93 -0.21
N GLU A 99 1.57 13.52 -0.94
CA GLU A 99 1.45 14.87 -1.50
C GLU A 99 0.68 14.88 -2.82
N ASP A 100 0.11 16.05 -3.17
CA ASP A 100 -0.59 16.31 -4.43
C ASP A 100 -1.71 15.30 -4.79
N VAL A 101 -2.39 14.76 -3.77
CA VAL A 101 -3.52 13.83 -3.96
C VAL A 101 -4.79 14.49 -4.50
N SER A 102 -4.80 15.81 -4.66
CA SER A 102 -5.92 16.60 -5.18
C SER A 102 -6.48 16.05 -6.51
N LYS A 103 -5.60 15.60 -7.41
CA LYS A 103 -5.98 15.04 -8.71
C LYS A 103 -6.71 13.70 -8.63
N VAL A 104 -6.54 12.96 -7.53
CA VAL A 104 -7.27 11.71 -7.29
C VAL A 104 -8.71 12.00 -6.85
N PHE A 105 -8.92 13.11 -6.15
CA PHE A 105 -10.23 13.56 -5.68
C PHE A 105 -10.92 14.54 -6.64
N GLU A 106 -10.30 14.88 -7.77
CA GLU A 106 -10.89 15.73 -8.80
C GLU A 106 -12.12 15.02 -9.41
N GLY A 107 -13.32 15.42 -8.96
CA GLY A 107 -14.60 14.79 -9.30
C GLY A 107 -15.16 13.82 -8.24
N ALA A 108 -14.44 13.58 -7.15
CA ALA A 108 -14.97 12.87 -5.98
C ALA A 108 -15.79 13.85 -5.11
N LEU A 109 -16.94 13.41 -4.60
CA LEU A 109 -17.79 14.19 -3.68
C LEU A 109 -17.19 14.34 -2.27
N VAL A 110 -15.90 14.05 -2.09
CA VAL A 110 -15.21 14.10 -0.80
C VAL A 110 -14.55 15.46 -0.66
N THR A 111 -15.01 16.26 0.29
CA THR A 111 -14.38 17.54 0.61
C THR A 111 -13.11 17.31 1.44
N PRO A 112 -12.17 18.29 1.49
CA PRO A 112 -10.91 18.16 2.23
C PRO A 112 -11.07 17.84 3.72
N ASP A 113 -12.23 18.11 4.32
CA ASP A 113 -12.61 17.72 5.69
C ASP A 113 -13.23 16.31 5.77
N GLY A 114 -13.16 15.51 4.70
CA GLY A 114 -13.62 14.12 4.65
C GLY A 114 -15.14 13.95 4.56
N ARG A 115 -15.90 15.04 4.37
CA ARG A 115 -17.37 14.98 4.25
C ARG A 115 -17.80 14.70 2.81
N LEU A 116 -18.85 13.90 2.67
CA LEU A 116 -19.54 13.71 1.39
C LEU A 116 -20.49 14.89 1.16
N ARG A 117 -20.43 15.49 -0.04
CA ARG A 117 -21.47 16.42 -0.53
C ARG A 117 -22.72 15.68 -0.97
#